data_AF-A0A8S1DGC3-F1
#
_entry.id   AF-A0A8S1DGC3-F1
#
_cell.length_a   1.000
_cell.length_b   1.000
_cell.length_c   1.000
_cell.angle_alpha   90.00
_cell.angle_beta   90.00
_cell.angle_gamma   90.00
#
_symmetry.space_group_name_H-M   'P 1'
#
loop_
_entity.id
_entity.type
_entity.pdbx_description
1 polymer ?
#
loop_
_entity_poly.entity_id
_entity_poly.type
_entity_poly.pdbx_seq_one_letter_code
_entity_poly.pdbx_strand_id
1 'polypeptide(L)'
;MYGKFGTIINEFYPTDEKNVTKGFIFLEYKNPSDAVDAVNATNNYKLDKQHTFLVNHYSDFEKYSNIPDEWTVPEPQEYKDQGNLHYYLLDPDAYDQYCLICSGGSTVQIWQNAAPEPTVVEERPNWTETYVRWSPLGTYMATFHARGVALWGGPKFKQIMRFSHTGVQLIDFSPCERYLVTYSPDGPSDQRRVIIWDVRTGAEKRSFSLDGVSLWPVFRWSPDDKFFARIGQDVLSVYETPSFGLLDKRSIKIPGIRDFAWSPTDNILVYWVAEDKDVPARVCLLEIPSRQEVRANNLFNVADCKIHWQKSGDYLCVKVDRYSKVKKEKNDAKYSVSFCGMYYNFEIFHMREKLIPVDSVEIKEPIHAFAWEPVGSKFAIIHGDQHSINVSFYGVKQGQPPSLLKKFEKRQCNHLFWSPTGQFIVLAGLRSMHGSLEFIDTNEFVVMNAGEHYTASDVEWDPTGRYVVTGVSSWKQKVDNGFWLWSFQGKKLKKHNIDGFCQLMWRPRPPSLLSAKQQKEIKKNLKKYTPQFESKDRMRSTRASKELIEKRCQLMKTFEEYRQKNIQAWNEAKTRRLELRNNVDTDELESDTKNVEEEEIEFLVKEEHTVIEE
;
A
#
# COMPACT_ATOMS: atom_id res chain seq x y z
N MET A 1 -48.72 -21.53 -13.39
CA MET A 1 -47.61 -20.76 -12.80
C MET A 1 -47.54 -20.93 -11.28
N TYR A 2 -48.67 -20.86 -10.57
CA TYR A 2 -48.73 -20.82 -9.11
C TYR A 2 -48.82 -22.19 -8.40
N GLY A 3 -49.16 -23.27 -9.12
CA GLY A 3 -49.19 -24.64 -8.56
C GLY A 3 -47.82 -25.25 -8.23
N LYS A 4 -46.71 -24.58 -8.54
CA LYS A 4 -45.34 -25.04 -8.19
C LYS A 4 -44.94 -24.73 -6.75
N PHE A 5 -45.66 -23.83 -6.09
CA PHE A 5 -45.36 -23.41 -4.71
C PHE A 5 -46.18 -24.18 -3.67
N GLY A 6 -47.31 -24.75 -4.06
CA GLY A 6 -48.19 -25.51 -3.19
C GLY A 6 -49.51 -25.86 -3.88
N THR A 7 -50.35 -26.62 -3.18
CA THR A 7 -51.70 -26.95 -3.66
C THR A 7 -52.63 -25.77 -3.44
N ILE A 8 -53.20 -25.26 -4.53
CA ILE A 8 -54.19 -24.18 -4.50
C ILE A 8 -55.55 -24.80 -4.16
N ILE A 9 -56.22 -24.26 -3.15
CA ILE A 9 -57.54 -24.70 -2.69
C ILE A 9 -58.63 -23.94 -3.44
N ASN A 10 -58.53 -22.61 -3.47
CA ASN A 10 -59.51 -21.75 -4.12
C ASN A 10 -58.82 -20.79 -5.06
N GLU A 11 -59.42 -20.63 -6.24
CA GLU A 11 -59.04 -19.65 -7.24
C GLU A 11 -60.26 -18.77 -7.51
N PHE A 12 -60.21 -17.52 -7.05
CA PHE A 12 -61.30 -16.56 -7.26
C PHE A 12 -60.86 -15.49 -8.27
N TYR A 13 -61.61 -15.41 -9.36
CA TYR A 13 -61.44 -14.43 -10.44
C TYR A 13 -62.60 -13.44 -10.40
N PRO A 14 -62.44 -12.26 -9.79
CA PRO A 14 -63.47 -11.23 -9.78
C PRO A 14 -63.78 -10.75 -11.20
N THR A 15 -65.03 -10.87 -11.61
CA THR A 15 -65.57 -10.30 -12.84
C THR A 15 -66.41 -9.07 -12.55
N ASP A 16 -66.46 -8.15 -13.52
CA ASP A 16 -67.32 -6.97 -13.49
C ASP A 16 -68.73 -7.30 -14.01
N GLU A 17 -69.69 -6.37 -13.90
CA GLU A 17 -71.10 -6.56 -14.31
C GLU A 17 -71.27 -6.98 -15.80
N LYS A 18 -70.21 -6.81 -16.60
CA LYS A 18 -70.12 -7.21 -18.02
C LYS A 18 -69.37 -8.54 -18.25
N ASN A 19 -69.13 -9.35 -17.21
CA ASN A 19 -68.37 -10.60 -17.25
C ASN A 19 -66.90 -10.48 -17.71
N VAL A 20 -66.28 -9.30 -17.57
CA VAL A 20 -64.85 -9.07 -17.84
C VAL A 20 -64.07 -9.11 -16.53
N THR A 21 -62.87 -9.69 -16.50
CA THR A 21 -62.05 -9.78 -15.28
C THR A 21 -61.57 -8.41 -14.80
N LYS A 22 -61.59 -8.18 -13.48
CA LYS A 22 -61.17 -6.90 -12.88
C LYS A 22 -59.65 -6.70 -12.81
N GLY A 23 -58.87 -7.57 -13.46
CA GLY A 23 -57.41 -7.46 -13.55
C GLY A 23 -56.63 -7.95 -12.33
N PHE A 24 -57.29 -8.51 -11.31
CA PHE A 24 -56.66 -9.16 -10.16
C PHE A 24 -57.32 -10.52 -9.87
N ILE A 25 -56.62 -11.37 -9.12
CA ILE A 25 -57.06 -12.73 -8.77
C ILE A 25 -56.70 -13.00 -7.31
N PHE A 26 -57.49 -13.84 -6.65
CA PHE A 26 -57.14 -14.36 -5.32
C PHE A 26 -56.85 -15.85 -5.43
N LEU A 27 -55.72 -16.26 -4.87
CA LEU A 27 -55.28 -17.64 -4.82
C LEU A 27 -55.12 -18.01 -3.35
N GLU A 28 -55.89 -18.98 -2.89
CA GLU A 28 -55.79 -19.51 -1.53
C GLU A 28 -55.00 -20.81 -1.55
N TYR A 29 -53.91 -20.85 -0.79
CA TYR A 29 -53.10 -22.05 -0.62
C TYR A 29 -53.52 -22.81 0.63
N LYS A 30 -53.27 -24.13 0.62
CA LYS A 30 -53.52 -24.98 1.79
C LYS A 30 -52.68 -24.60 3.00
N ASN A 31 -51.43 -24.21 2.79
CA ASN A 31 -50.52 -23.80 3.85
C ASN A 31 -50.17 -22.31 3.73
N PRO A 32 -50.08 -21.57 4.84
CA PRO A 32 -49.65 -20.17 4.84
C PRO A 32 -48.22 -19.95 4.32
N SER A 33 -47.30 -20.90 4.56
CA SER A 33 -45.91 -20.85 4.06
C SER A 33 -45.84 -20.76 2.55
N ASP A 34 -46.68 -21.54 1.87
CA ASP A 34 -46.66 -21.68 0.42
C ASP A 34 -47.14 -20.38 -0.26
N ALA A 35 -48.04 -19.64 0.40
CA ALA A 35 -48.46 -18.32 -0.03
C ALA A 35 -47.33 -17.28 0.12
N VAL A 36 -46.54 -17.35 1.19
CA VAL A 36 -45.38 -16.46 1.41
C VAL A 36 -44.31 -16.70 0.35
N ASP A 37 -44.01 -17.96 0.06
CA ASP A 37 -43.04 -18.33 -0.96
C ASP A 37 -43.50 -17.92 -2.37
N ALA A 38 -44.81 -18.07 -2.65
CA ALA A 38 -45.40 -17.61 -3.90
C ALA A 38 -45.26 -16.08 -4.06
N VAL A 39 -45.59 -15.28 -3.04
CA VAL A 39 -45.44 -13.81 -3.07
C VAL A 39 -43.99 -13.41 -3.30
N ASN A 40 -43.05 -13.96 -2.52
CA ASN A 40 -41.63 -13.64 -2.63
C ASN A 40 -41.04 -13.96 -4.01
N ALA A 41 -41.48 -15.05 -4.63
CA ALA A 41 -40.93 -15.52 -5.90
C ALA A 41 -41.61 -14.91 -7.15
N THR A 42 -42.81 -14.36 -7.01
CA THR A 42 -43.61 -13.91 -8.18
C THR A 42 -43.94 -12.42 -8.20
N ASN A 43 -43.67 -11.70 -7.11
CA ASN A 43 -43.79 -10.25 -7.11
C ASN A 43 -42.82 -9.62 -8.12
N ASN A 44 -43.32 -8.69 -8.95
CA ASN A 44 -42.63 -8.07 -10.10
C ASN A 44 -42.30 -9.02 -11.27
N TYR A 45 -42.95 -10.19 -11.35
CA TYR A 45 -42.78 -11.08 -12.49
C TYR A 45 -43.50 -10.55 -13.74
N LYS A 46 -42.77 -10.34 -14.83
CA LYS A 46 -43.36 -9.89 -16.11
C LYS A 46 -44.02 -11.05 -16.83
N LEU A 47 -45.34 -10.95 -17.03
CA LEU A 47 -46.10 -11.93 -17.81
C LEU A 47 -45.92 -11.69 -19.31
N ASP A 48 -46.03 -10.43 -19.73
CA ASP A 48 -45.82 -9.99 -21.12
C ASP A 48 -45.17 -8.58 -21.16
N LYS A 49 -45.13 -7.94 -22.33
CA LYS A 49 -44.54 -6.59 -22.48
C LYS A 49 -45.33 -5.48 -21.76
N GLN A 50 -46.60 -5.71 -21.46
CA GLN A 50 -47.54 -4.71 -20.91
C GLN A 50 -47.96 -5.02 -19.46
N HIS A 51 -47.84 -6.27 -19.00
CA HIS A 51 -48.36 -6.73 -17.72
C HIS A 51 -47.25 -7.32 -16.83
N THR A 52 -47.12 -6.76 -15.63
CA THR A 52 -46.24 -7.25 -14.57
C THR A 52 -47.11 -7.63 -13.38
N PHE A 53 -46.96 -8.84 -12.85
CA PHE A 53 -47.67 -9.26 -11.65
C PHE A 53 -47.15 -8.50 -10.44
N LEU A 54 -48.08 -7.90 -9.71
CA LEU A 54 -47.87 -7.38 -8.37
C LEU A 54 -48.61 -8.31 -7.43
N VAL A 55 -47.87 -8.98 -6.56
CA VAL A 55 -48.41 -10.02 -5.68
C VAL A 55 -48.15 -9.58 -4.25
N ASN A 56 -49.21 -9.46 -3.46
CA ASN A 56 -49.17 -9.06 -2.06
C ASN A 56 -49.97 -10.06 -1.23
N HIS A 57 -49.71 -10.11 0.07
CA HIS A 57 -50.60 -10.83 0.98
C HIS A 57 -51.90 -10.08 1.17
N TYR A 58 -52.99 -10.82 1.38
CA TYR A 58 -54.25 -10.20 1.78
C TYR A 58 -54.07 -9.41 3.08
N SER A 59 -53.36 -9.96 4.08
CA SER A 59 -53.08 -9.28 5.37
C SER A 59 -52.23 -8.01 5.27
N ASP A 60 -51.62 -7.71 4.12
CA ASP A 60 -50.79 -6.51 3.98
C ASP A 60 -51.63 -5.22 4.05
N PHE A 61 -52.95 -5.27 3.80
CA PHE A 61 -53.81 -4.08 3.96
C PHE A 61 -53.76 -3.55 5.40
N GLU A 62 -53.77 -4.41 6.42
CA GLU A 62 -53.70 -3.99 7.83
C GLU A 62 -52.36 -3.32 8.15
N LYS A 63 -51.27 -3.81 7.55
CA LYS A 63 -49.94 -3.24 7.73
C LYS A 63 -49.84 -1.82 7.15
N TYR A 64 -50.44 -1.59 5.99
CA TYR A 64 -50.44 -0.27 5.35
C TYR A 64 -51.48 0.68 5.97
N SER A 65 -52.58 0.14 6.53
CA SER A 65 -53.55 0.93 7.29
C SER A 65 -53.03 1.36 8.67
N ASN A 66 -52.10 0.60 9.27
CA ASN A 66 -51.51 0.87 10.58
C ASN A 66 -50.10 1.51 10.49
N ILE A 67 -49.83 2.32 9.46
CA ILE A 67 -48.60 3.13 9.45
C ILE A 67 -48.81 4.30 10.41
N PRO A 68 -47.93 4.52 11.40
CA PRO A 68 -48.02 5.68 12.28
C PRO A 68 -47.90 6.97 11.47
N ASP A 69 -48.86 7.89 11.62
CA ASP A 69 -48.84 9.20 10.96
C ASP A 69 -47.68 10.10 11.44
N GLU A 70 -47.15 9.83 12.64
CA GLU A 70 -46.01 10.55 13.22
C GLU A 70 -44.69 9.82 12.93
N TRP A 71 -43.91 10.39 12.01
CA TRP A 71 -42.52 9.97 11.79
C TRP A 71 -41.63 10.41 12.95
N THR A 72 -41.26 9.47 13.82
CA THR A 72 -40.24 9.69 14.84
C THR A 72 -38.85 9.54 14.21
N VAL A 73 -38.00 10.55 14.38
CA VAL A 73 -36.59 10.47 13.96
C VAL A 73 -35.94 9.28 14.67
N PRO A 74 -35.29 8.35 13.94
CA PRO A 74 -34.59 7.23 14.57
C PRO A 74 -33.58 7.74 15.59
N GLU A 75 -33.56 7.16 16.78
CA GLU A 75 -32.56 7.51 17.78
C GLU A 75 -31.16 7.19 17.22
N PRO A 76 -30.21 8.14 17.26
CA PRO A 76 -28.84 7.87 16.88
C PRO A 76 -28.30 6.72 17.73
N GLN A 77 -27.70 5.70 17.10
CA GLN A 77 -27.06 4.62 17.83
C GLN A 77 -26.08 5.19 18.85
N GLU A 78 -26.09 4.64 20.07
CA GLU A 78 -25.15 5.03 21.12
C GLU A 78 -23.71 4.95 20.62
N TYR A 79 -22.96 6.03 20.83
CA TYR A 79 -21.57 6.11 20.41
C TYR A 79 -20.74 5.09 21.20
N LYS A 80 -20.26 4.06 20.50
CA LYS A 80 -19.26 3.13 21.05
C LYS A 80 -17.90 3.81 20.99
N ASP A 81 -17.37 4.19 22.14
CA ASP A 81 -16.00 4.68 22.24
C ASP A 81 -15.03 3.56 21.81
N GLN A 82 -14.36 3.76 20.67
CA GLN A 82 -13.38 2.84 20.11
C GLN A 82 -11.98 3.05 20.72
N GLY A 83 -11.87 3.97 21.69
CA GLY A 83 -10.62 4.38 22.30
C GLY A 83 -9.81 5.30 21.39
N ASN A 84 -8.57 5.58 21.80
CA ASN A 84 -7.69 6.46 21.04
C ASN A 84 -7.06 5.72 19.85
N LEU A 85 -7.61 5.94 18.65
CA LEU A 85 -7.08 5.38 17.40
C LEU A 85 -5.75 5.99 16.98
N HIS A 86 -5.48 7.22 17.42
CA HIS A 86 -4.27 7.99 17.13
C HIS A 86 -3.21 7.93 18.25
N TYR A 87 -3.30 6.94 19.15
CA TYR A 87 -2.41 6.84 20.32
C TYR A 87 -0.92 6.86 19.95
N TYR A 88 -0.56 6.27 18.80
CA TYR A 88 0.80 6.19 18.31
C TYR A 88 1.42 7.55 18.00
N LEU A 89 0.60 8.58 17.77
CA LEU A 89 1.07 9.96 17.58
C LEU A 89 1.36 10.68 18.90
N LEU A 90 0.88 10.16 20.04
CA LEU A 90 1.11 10.72 21.37
C LEU A 90 2.42 10.24 21.99
N ASP A 91 3.14 9.34 21.33
CA ASP A 91 4.45 8.90 21.80
C ASP A 91 5.40 10.10 21.86
N PRO A 92 5.98 10.43 23.04
CA PRO A 92 6.82 11.61 23.23
C PRO A 92 8.11 11.56 22.41
N ASP A 93 8.53 10.36 22.00
CA ASP A 93 9.74 10.10 21.22
C ASP A 93 9.45 9.90 19.73
N ALA A 94 8.17 9.94 19.36
CA ALA A 94 7.68 9.87 18.00
C ALA A 94 8.18 8.63 17.23
N TYR A 95 8.36 7.50 17.93
CA TYR A 95 8.79 6.24 17.32
C TYR A 95 7.77 5.73 16.33
N ASP A 96 8.26 5.40 15.13
CA ASP A 96 7.42 4.87 14.06
C ASP A 96 7.12 3.39 14.29
N GLN A 97 5.93 2.98 13.86
CA GLN A 97 5.50 1.60 13.92
C GLN A 97 5.54 0.99 12.53
N TYR A 98 5.80 -0.30 12.43
CA TYR A 98 5.71 -1.05 11.18
C TYR A 98 5.03 -2.39 11.42
N CYS A 99 4.34 -2.85 10.38
CA CYS A 99 3.75 -4.18 10.33
C CYS A 99 4.72 -5.13 9.63
N LEU A 100 4.79 -6.35 10.13
CA LEU A 100 5.64 -7.41 9.64
C LEU A 100 4.83 -8.68 9.48
N ILE A 101 4.95 -9.34 8.33
CA ILE A 101 4.38 -10.66 8.07
C ILE A 101 5.52 -11.67 8.01
N CYS A 102 5.47 -12.69 8.87
CA CYS A 102 6.52 -13.68 9.04
C CYS A 102 6.00 -15.11 8.83
N SER A 103 6.93 -16.07 8.90
CA SER A 103 6.61 -17.50 8.93
C SER A 103 5.75 -17.94 7.74
N GLY A 104 6.05 -17.40 6.56
CA GLY A 104 5.38 -17.74 5.31
C GLY A 104 3.94 -17.21 5.19
N GLY A 105 3.57 -16.20 5.99
CA GLY A 105 2.23 -15.60 5.99
C GLY A 105 1.38 -15.98 7.20
N SER A 106 1.88 -16.87 8.06
CA SER A 106 1.12 -17.38 9.20
C SER A 106 1.11 -16.45 10.42
N THR A 107 2.08 -15.55 10.57
CA THR A 107 2.15 -14.66 11.74
C THR A 107 2.26 -13.20 11.30
N VAL A 108 1.47 -12.34 11.97
CA VAL A 108 1.54 -10.89 11.79
C VAL A 108 2.01 -10.28 13.11
N GLN A 109 3.10 -9.52 13.02
CA GLN A 109 3.72 -8.83 14.15
C GLN A 109 3.71 -7.33 13.89
N ILE A 110 3.41 -6.56 14.93
CA ILE A 110 3.45 -5.11 14.91
C ILE A 110 4.59 -4.66 15.80
N TRP A 111 5.52 -3.94 15.21
CA TRP A 111 6.75 -3.52 15.87
C TRP A 111 6.76 -2.01 16.03
N GLN A 112 7.28 -1.55 17.15
CA GLN A 112 7.65 -0.16 17.38
C GLN A 112 9.16 -0.03 17.23
N ASN A 113 9.60 0.88 16.36
CA ASN A 113 11.02 1.13 16.07
C ASN A 113 11.68 1.95 17.18
N ALA A 114 11.61 1.47 18.42
CA ALA A 114 12.23 2.08 19.58
C ALA A 114 13.77 1.95 19.52
N ALA A 115 14.46 2.94 20.07
CA ALA A 115 15.89 2.87 20.33
C ALA A 115 16.08 2.53 21.82
N PRO A 116 16.90 1.53 22.19
CA PRO A 116 17.96 0.86 21.44
C PRO A 116 17.49 -0.31 20.55
N GLU A 117 16.44 -1.02 20.92
CA GLU A 117 15.94 -2.23 20.27
C GLU A 117 14.45 -2.08 19.95
N PRO A 118 14.00 -2.53 18.76
CA PRO A 118 12.59 -2.47 18.43
C PRO A 118 11.82 -3.37 19.38
N THR A 119 10.62 -2.95 19.76
CA THR A 119 9.76 -3.70 20.67
C THR A 119 8.56 -4.23 19.91
N VAL A 120 8.17 -5.48 20.20
CA VAL A 120 6.93 -6.06 19.68
C VAL A 120 5.78 -5.48 20.48
N VAL A 121 4.86 -4.82 19.80
CA VAL A 121 3.64 -4.27 20.41
C VAL A 121 2.59 -5.36 20.52
N GLU A 122 2.29 -6.03 19.41
CA GLU A 122 1.32 -7.12 19.32
C GLU A 122 1.80 -8.15 18.29
N GLU A 123 1.57 -9.42 18.59
CA GLU A 123 1.83 -10.54 17.69
C GLU A 123 0.62 -11.47 17.70
N ARG A 124 0.13 -11.84 16.52
CA ARG A 124 -0.98 -12.80 16.39
C ARG A 124 -0.75 -13.81 15.27
N PRO A 125 -0.96 -15.11 15.55
CA PRO A 125 -0.99 -16.12 14.51
C PRO A 125 -2.29 -16.03 13.70
N ASN A 126 -2.19 -16.32 12.42
CA ASN A 126 -3.26 -16.35 11.40
C ASN A 126 -4.13 -15.09 11.39
N TRP A 127 -3.49 -13.93 11.60
CA TRP A 127 -4.21 -12.66 11.61
C TRP A 127 -4.68 -12.22 10.21
N THR A 128 -3.96 -12.63 9.17
CA THR A 128 -4.36 -12.45 7.77
C THR A 128 -4.07 -13.74 7.00
N GLU A 129 -4.81 -13.99 5.93
CA GLU A 129 -4.58 -15.15 5.04
C GLU A 129 -3.63 -14.81 3.88
N THR A 130 -3.59 -13.54 3.45
CA THR A 130 -2.80 -13.12 2.28
C THR A 130 -1.77 -12.05 2.64
N TYR A 131 -2.18 -10.80 2.79
CA TYR A 131 -1.31 -9.69 3.13
C TYR A 131 -2.00 -8.72 4.09
N VAL A 132 -1.30 -7.67 4.52
CA VAL A 132 -1.84 -6.62 5.39
C VAL A 132 -1.77 -5.29 4.64
N ARG A 133 -2.75 -4.40 4.87
CA ARG A 133 -2.69 -3.03 4.36
C ARG A 133 -3.05 -2.01 5.43
N TRP A 134 -2.19 -1.00 5.61
CA TRP A 134 -2.52 0.15 6.43
C TRP A 134 -3.46 1.10 5.68
N SER A 135 -4.34 1.76 6.42
CA SER A 135 -5.11 2.87 5.90
C SER A 135 -4.18 4.10 5.65
N PRO A 136 -4.55 5.02 4.75
CA PRO A 136 -3.69 6.14 4.33
C PRO A 136 -3.14 7.05 5.44
N LEU A 137 -3.90 7.22 6.54
CA LEU A 137 -3.47 8.00 7.71
C LEU A 137 -2.88 7.10 8.81
N GLY A 138 -2.91 5.78 8.64
CA GLY A 138 -2.41 4.79 9.60
C GLY A 138 -3.35 4.55 10.77
N THR A 139 -4.59 5.01 10.74
CA THR A 139 -5.57 4.81 11.81
C THR A 139 -5.98 3.33 11.94
N TYR A 140 -6.17 2.66 10.80
CA TYR A 140 -6.66 1.30 10.70
C TYR A 140 -5.64 0.39 10.01
N MET A 141 -5.61 -0.86 10.45
CA MET A 141 -4.95 -1.96 9.75
C MET A 141 -6.01 -2.87 9.15
N ALA A 142 -5.93 -3.16 7.87
CA ALA A 142 -6.82 -4.08 7.17
C ALA A 142 -6.18 -5.47 7.01
N THR A 143 -6.91 -6.50 7.40
CA THR A 143 -6.55 -7.91 7.20
C THR A 143 -7.54 -8.58 6.25
N PHE A 144 -7.05 -9.59 5.53
CA PHE A 144 -7.78 -10.29 4.49
C PHE A 144 -8.14 -11.69 4.96
N HIS A 145 -9.41 -12.05 4.81
CA HIS A 145 -9.94 -13.37 5.13
C HIS A 145 -10.84 -13.85 3.99
N ALA A 146 -10.99 -15.17 3.82
CA ALA A 146 -11.88 -15.73 2.80
C ALA A 146 -13.33 -15.22 2.89
N ARG A 147 -13.81 -14.92 4.11
CA ARG A 147 -15.16 -14.42 4.38
C ARG A 147 -15.31 -12.90 4.26
N GLY A 148 -14.21 -12.15 4.18
CA GLY A 148 -14.28 -10.69 4.27
C GLY A 148 -13.00 -10.01 4.71
N VAL A 149 -13.09 -8.69 4.82
CA VAL A 149 -11.99 -7.82 5.27
C VAL A 149 -12.30 -7.32 6.67
N ALA A 150 -11.32 -7.35 7.57
CA ALA A 150 -11.47 -6.82 8.92
C ALA A 150 -10.56 -5.61 9.13
N LEU A 151 -11.08 -4.60 9.83
CA LEU A 151 -10.32 -3.43 10.25
C LEU A 151 -9.99 -3.52 11.74
N TRP A 152 -8.74 -3.25 12.05
CA TRP A 152 -8.19 -3.28 13.39
C TRP A 152 -7.61 -1.92 13.75
N GLY A 153 -7.77 -1.51 15.00
CA GLY A 153 -7.20 -0.24 15.47
C GLY A 153 -7.10 -0.16 16.99
N GLY A 154 -6.58 0.99 17.44
CA GLY A 154 -6.27 1.24 18.85
C GLY A 154 -4.99 0.55 19.35
N PRO A 155 -4.63 0.73 20.64
CA PRO A 155 -3.35 0.28 21.19
C PRO A 155 -3.11 -1.24 21.15
N LYS A 156 -4.17 -2.02 21.36
CA LYS A 156 -4.14 -3.49 21.33
C LYS A 156 -4.66 -4.08 20.03
N PHE A 157 -4.82 -3.26 18.99
CA PHE A 157 -5.38 -3.67 17.70
C PHE A 157 -6.65 -4.53 17.88
N LYS A 158 -7.70 -3.93 18.44
CA LYS A 158 -9.01 -4.60 18.54
C LYS A 158 -9.71 -4.48 17.20
N GLN A 159 -10.55 -5.47 16.89
CA GLN A 159 -11.37 -5.45 15.69
C GLN A 159 -12.42 -4.33 15.82
N ILE A 160 -12.39 -3.37 14.91
CA ILE A 160 -13.30 -2.23 14.87
C ILE A 160 -14.50 -2.54 13.98
N MET A 161 -14.20 -2.99 12.75
CA MET A 161 -15.21 -3.28 11.74
C MET A 161 -14.87 -4.54 10.95
N ARG A 162 -15.90 -5.17 10.39
CA ARG A 162 -15.76 -6.31 9.48
C ARG A 162 -16.70 -6.14 8.30
N PHE A 163 -16.16 -6.20 7.10
CA PHE A 163 -16.90 -6.11 5.86
C PHE A 163 -17.06 -7.50 5.27
N SER A 164 -18.31 -7.95 5.17
CA SER A 164 -18.64 -9.29 4.68
C SER A 164 -18.63 -9.28 3.16
N HIS A 165 -17.47 -9.59 2.57
CA HIS A 165 -17.29 -9.71 1.13
C HIS A 165 -16.37 -10.90 0.84
N THR A 166 -16.92 -11.96 0.27
CA THR A 166 -16.19 -13.21 0.03
C THR A 166 -15.25 -13.10 -1.17
N GLY A 167 -14.05 -13.68 -1.06
CA GLY A 167 -13.11 -13.73 -2.18
C GLY A 167 -12.47 -12.38 -2.54
N VAL A 168 -12.37 -11.45 -1.58
CA VAL A 168 -11.68 -10.18 -1.77
C VAL A 168 -10.19 -10.42 -1.90
N GLN A 169 -9.60 -9.91 -2.99
CA GLN A 169 -8.16 -9.96 -3.20
C GLN A 169 -7.51 -8.58 -3.09
N LEU A 170 -8.26 -7.53 -3.37
CA LEU A 170 -7.75 -6.16 -3.40
C LEU A 170 -8.69 -5.23 -2.63
N ILE A 171 -8.09 -4.33 -1.85
CA ILE A 171 -8.81 -3.26 -1.15
C ILE A 171 -8.12 -1.93 -1.38
N ASP A 172 -8.86 -0.83 -1.36
CA ASP A 172 -8.32 0.52 -1.44
C ASP A 172 -9.12 1.43 -0.52
N PHE A 173 -8.44 2.31 0.18
CA PHE A 173 -9.06 3.26 1.08
C PHE A 173 -9.20 4.61 0.38
N SER A 174 -10.26 5.35 0.73
CA SER A 174 -10.30 6.75 0.38
C SER A 174 -9.19 7.52 1.14
N PRO A 175 -8.58 8.56 0.54
CA PRO A 175 -7.52 9.36 1.16
C PRO A 175 -7.80 9.84 2.60
N CYS A 176 -9.03 10.22 2.93
CA CYS A 176 -9.44 10.64 4.28
C CYS A 176 -10.02 9.50 5.16
N GLU A 177 -9.86 8.23 4.75
CA GLU A 177 -10.30 7.04 5.49
C GLU A 177 -11.80 6.93 5.78
N ARG A 178 -12.64 7.65 5.02
CA ARG A 178 -14.11 7.57 5.15
C ARG A 178 -14.71 6.33 4.51
N TYR A 179 -14.11 5.87 3.42
CA TYR A 179 -14.65 4.78 2.61
C TYR A 179 -13.59 3.70 2.34
N LEU A 180 -14.04 2.46 2.27
CA LEU A 180 -13.24 1.31 1.88
C LEU A 180 -13.83 0.70 0.61
N VAL A 181 -13.00 0.55 -0.42
CA VAL A 181 -13.34 -0.14 -1.65
C VAL A 181 -12.78 -1.55 -1.56
N THR A 182 -13.60 -2.55 -1.82
CA THR A 182 -13.21 -3.96 -1.85
C THR A 182 -13.50 -4.55 -3.21
N TYR A 183 -12.60 -5.39 -3.72
CA TYR A 183 -12.71 -5.98 -5.04
C TYR A 183 -12.44 -7.49 -5.04
N SER A 184 -13.40 -8.24 -5.59
CA SER A 184 -13.37 -9.69 -5.76
C SER A 184 -13.33 -10.05 -7.26
N PRO A 185 -12.14 -10.27 -7.85
CA PRO A 185 -12.03 -10.63 -9.27
C PRO A 185 -12.57 -12.04 -9.56
N ASP A 186 -12.38 -12.98 -8.62
CA ASP A 186 -12.70 -14.41 -8.78
C ASP A 186 -14.12 -14.77 -8.30
N GLY A 187 -14.97 -13.77 -8.04
CA GLY A 187 -16.37 -14.01 -7.74
C GLY A 187 -17.12 -14.60 -8.96
N PRO A 188 -18.21 -15.36 -8.76
CA PRO A 188 -19.11 -15.76 -9.84
C PRO A 188 -19.48 -14.56 -10.71
N SER A 189 -19.81 -14.75 -11.99
CA SER A 189 -20.06 -13.62 -12.93
C SER A 189 -21.10 -12.60 -12.44
N ASP A 190 -22.10 -13.04 -11.66
CA ASP A 190 -23.11 -12.17 -11.01
C ASP A 190 -22.60 -11.42 -9.77
N GLN A 191 -21.40 -11.76 -9.30
CA GLN A 191 -20.73 -11.30 -8.08
C GLN A 191 -19.33 -10.71 -8.33
N ARG A 192 -18.94 -10.41 -9.57
CA ARG A 192 -17.75 -9.59 -9.87
C ARG A 192 -17.98 -8.14 -9.46
N ARG A 193 -18.02 -7.93 -8.14
CA ARG A 193 -18.52 -6.73 -7.50
C ARG A 193 -17.35 -5.97 -6.88
N VAL A 194 -17.24 -4.71 -7.25
CA VAL A 194 -16.54 -3.74 -6.42
C VAL A 194 -17.57 -3.17 -5.46
N ILE A 195 -17.33 -3.32 -4.17
CA ILE A 195 -18.23 -2.81 -3.13
C ILE A 195 -17.54 -1.68 -2.39
N ILE A 196 -18.25 -0.56 -2.27
CA ILE A 196 -17.82 0.59 -1.47
C ILE A 196 -18.56 0.56 -0.14
N TRP A 197 -17.78 0.52 0.92
CA TRP A 197 -18.23 0.50 2.30
C TRP A 197 -17.94 1.83 2.97
N ASP A 198 -18.81 2.23 3.89
CA ASP A 198 -18.52 3.31 4.83
C ASP A 198 -17.77 2.73 6.04
N VAL A 199 -16.59 3.27 6.31
CA VAL A 199 -15.68 2.74 7.34
C VAL A 199 -16.27 2.91 8.74
N ARG A 200 -17.03 4.00 8.97
CA ARG A 200 -17.58 4.31 10.29
C ARG A 200 -18.82 3.47 10.58
N THR A 201 -19.70 3.34 9.59
CA THR A 201 -20.98 2.63 9.77
C THR A 201 -20.90 1.14 9.46
N GLY A 202 -19.90 0.69 8.71
CA GLY A 202 -19.83 -0.69 8.23
C GLY A 202 -20.82 -1.01 7.10
N ALA A 203 -21.64 -0.03 6.71
CA ALA A 203 -22.73 -0.23 5.75
C ALA A 203 -22.19 -0.23 4.31
N GLU A 204 -22.74 -1.13 3.50
CA GLU A 204 -22.59 -1.09 2.06
C GLU A 204 -23.27 0.18 1.53
N LYS A 205 -22.50 1.05 0.87
CA LYS A 205 -23.03 2.27 0.26
C LYS A 205 -23.41 2.02 -1.19
N ARG A 206 -22.53 1.38 -1.95
CA ARG A 206 -22.76 1.11 -3.37
C ARG A 206 -21.94 -0.08 -3.87
N SER A 207 -22.57 -0.93 -4.68
CA SER A 207 -21.90 -1.98 -5.45
C SER A 207 -21.81 -1.61 -6.93
N PHE A 208 -20.73 -2.00 -7.58
CA PHE A 208 -20.53 -1.88 -9.02
C PHE A 208 -20.12 -3.22 -9.61
N SER A 209 -20.74 -3.61 -10.71
CA SER A 209 -20.24 -4.69 -11.57
C SER A 209 -19.19 -4.12 -12.53
N LEU A 210 -18.09 -4.85 -12.71
CA LEU A 210 -17.06 -4.50 -13.69
C LEU A 210 -17.19 -5.36 -14.94
N ASP A 211 -17.24 -4.69 -16.09
CA ASP A 211 -17.18 -5.33 -17.39
C ASP A 211 -15.71 -5.33 -17.87
N GLY A 212 -15.08 -6.50 -17.87
CA GLY A 212 -13.70 -6.68 -18.35
C GLY A 212 -12.61 -6.56 -17.28
N VAL A 213 -11.35 -6.67 -17.72
CA VAL A 213 -10.16 -6.59 -16.85
C VAL A 213 -9.80 -5.12 -16.66
N SER A 214 -10.22 -4.54 -15.54
CA SER A 214 -9.82 -3.17 -15.15
C SER A 214 -8.53 -3.19 -14.33
N LEU A 215 -7.64 -2.23 -14.59
CA LEU A 215 -6.43 -2.02 -13.78
C LEU A 215 -6.81 -1.47 -12.40
N TRP A 216 -6.24 -2.06 -11.35
CA TRP A 216 -6.42 -1.59 -9.97
C TRP A 216 -5.49 -0.41 -9.66
N PRO A 217 -5.92 0.63 -8.92
CA PRO A 217 -7.29 0.88 -8.42
C PRO A 217 -8.26 1.31 -9.51
N VAL A 218 -9.46 0.71 -9.50
CA VAL A 218 -10.53 1.01 -10.48
C VAL A 218 -11.17 2.36 -10.21
N PHE A 219 -11.36 2.67 -8.92
CA PHE A 219 -11.84 3.96 -8.46
C PHE A 219 -10.65 4.78 -7.96
N ARG A 220 -10.49 5.98 -8.50
CA ARG A 220 -9.54 6.96 -7.96
C ARG A 220 -10.34 8.07 -7.28
N TRP A 221 -9.95 8.40 -6.06
CA TRP A 221 -10.63 9.36 -5.18
C TRP A 221 -10.03 10.76 -5.30
N SER A 222 -10.87 11.77 -5.13
CA SER A 222 -10.41 13.13 -4.88
C SER A 222 -9.73 13.21 -3.51
N PRO A 223 -8.81 14.17 -3.30
CA PRO A 223 -8.06 14.27 -2.05
C PRO A 223 -8.94 14.57 -0.83
N ASP A 224 -10.12 15.16 -1.03
CA ASP A 224 -11.11 15.48 0.02
C ASP A 224 -12.20 14.41 0.21
N ASP A 225 -12.07 13.26 -0.45
CA ASP A 225 -13.04 12.15 -0.48
C ASP A 225 -14.45 12.54 -0.96
N LYS A 226 -14.67 13.74 -1.52
CA LYS A 226 -16.01 14.18 -1.98
C LYS A 226 -16.39 13.56 -3.32
N PHE A 227 -15.40 13.30 -4.17
CA PHE A 227 -15.61 12.74 -5.48
C PHE A 227 -14.77 11.49 -5.67
N PHE A 228 -15.27 10.58 -6.49
CA PHE A 228 -14.46 9.49 -7.01
C PHE A 228 -14.87 9.25 -8.46
N ALA A 229 -13.91 8.80 -9.26
CA ALA A 229 -14.15 8.59 -10.68
C ALA A 229 -13.72 7.20 -11.10
N ARG A 230 -14.36 6.69 -12.16
CA ARG A 230 -13.93 5.50 -12.90
C ARG A 230 -13.95 5.77 -14.38
N ILE A 231 -13.03 5.11 -15.08
CA ILE A 231 -13.09 4.96 -16.53
C ILE A 231 -14.08 3.84 -16.86
N GLY A 232 -15.03 4.12 -17.74
CA GLY A 232 -15.81 3.13 -18.48
C GLY A 232 -15.36 3.09 -19.94
N GLN A 233 -16.12 2.40 -20.79
CA GLN A 233 -15.85 2.40 -22.23
C GLN A 233 -16.15 3.78 -22.82
N ASP A 234 -15.09 4.53 -23.15
CA ASP A 234 -15.16 5.88 -23.75
C ASP A 234 -15.90 6.94 -22.91
N VAL A 235 -16.06 6.68 -21.61
CA VAL A 235 -16.74 7.59 -20.67
C VAL A 235 -15.99 7.67 -19.35
N LEU A 236 -15.89 8.88 -18.81
CA LEU A 236 -15.44 9.13 -17.46
C LEU A 236 -16.67 9.37 -16.57
N SER A 237 -16.90 8.48 -15.61
CA SER A 237 -18.01 8.59 -14.68
C SER A 237 -17.50 9.10 -13.34
N VAL A 238 -17.94 10.30 -12.95
CA VAL A 238 -17.60 10.95 -11.68
C VAL A 238 -18.80 10.84 -10.76
N TYR A 239 -18.59 10.33 -9.55
CA TYR A 239 -19.60 10.15 -8.53
C TYR A 239 -19.35 11.09 -7.35
N GLU A 240 -20.42 11.51 -6.70
CA GLU A 240 -20.39 12.42 -5.56
C GLU A 240 -20.73 11.67 -4.27
N THR A 241 -19.97 11.91 -3.20
CA THR A 241 -20.27 11.43 -1.85
C THR A 241 -20.96 12.54 -1.05
N PRO A 242 -21.88 12.21 -0.11
CA PRO A 242 -22.16 10.90 0.48
C PRO A 242 -23.27 10.10 -0.22
N SER A 243 -23.96 10.65 -1.22
CA SER A 243 -25.08 9.98 -1.90
C SER A 243 -24.63 8.85 -2.83
N PHE A 244 -23.35 8.84 -3.19
CA PHE A 244 -22.74 8.00 -4.22
C PHE A 244 -23.37 8.17 -5.60
N GLY A 245 -24.21 9.20 -5.80
CA GLY A 245 -24.88 9.50 -7.06
C GLY A 245 -23.88 9.87 -8.16
N LEU A 246 -24.28 9.69 -9.42
CA LEU A 246 -23.51 10.20 -10.54
C LEU A 246 -23.62 11.73 -10.52
N LEU A 247 -22.47 12.43 -10.56
CA LEU A 247 -22.41 13.89 -10.58
C LEU A 247 -23.28 14.41 -11.74
N ASP A 248 -24.12 15.41 -11.50
CA ASP A 248 -25.13 15.97 -12.42
C ASP A 248 -25.96 14.94 -13.22
N LYS A 249 -26.06 13.69 -12.72
CA LYS A 249 -26.71 12.56 -13.38
C LYS A 249 -26.19 12.26 -14.80
N ARG A 250 -24.99 12.72 -15.16
CA ARG A 250 -24.40 12.54 -16.50
C ARG A 250 -22.91 12.19 -16.41
N SER A 251 -22.50 11.16 -17.12
CA SER A 251 -21.09 10.83 -17.33
C SER A 251 -20.49 11.73 -18.41
N ILE A 252 -19.19 11.99 -18.30
CA ILE A 252 -18.45 12.81 -19.25
C ILE A 252 -18.02 11.90 -20.40
N LYS A 253 -18.50 12.18 -21.61
CA LYS A 253 -18.15 11.40 -22.80
C LYS A 253 -16.77 11.82 -23.29
N ILE A 254 -15.79 10.93 -23.17
CA ILE A 254 -14.40 11.17 -23.56
C ILE A 254 -13.94 9.93 -24.34
N PRO A 255 -14.20 9.89 -25.66
CA PRO A 255 -13.76 8.78 -26.50
C PRO A 255 -12.24 8.62 -26.45
N GLY A 256 -11.76 7.38 -26.35
CA GLY A 256 -10.34 7.07 -26.38
C GLY A 256 -9.56 7.39 -25.10
N ILE A 257 -10.25 7.61 -23.97
CA ILE A 257 -9.60 7.79 -22.66
C ILE A 257 -8.79 6.54 -22.28
N ARG A 258 -7.54 6.75 -21.85
CA ARG A 258 -6.63 5.65 -21.49
C ARG A 258 -6.30 5.61 -20.00
N ASP A 259 -5.97 6.76 -19.42
CA ASP A 259 -5.70 6.89 -17.99
C ASP A 259 -6.14 8.26 -17.47
N PHE A 260 -6.35 8.35 -16.16
CA PHE A 260 -6.72 9.58 -15.47
C PHE A 260 -6.19 9.59 -14.04
N ALA A 261 -5.82 10.73 -13.49
CA ALA A 261 -5.41 10.85 -12.09
C ALA A 261 -5.99 12.10 -11.44
N TRP A 262 -6.22 12.05 -10.14
CA TRP A 262 -6.58 13.24 -9.36
C TRP A 262 -5.33 13.98 -8.90
N SER A 263 -5.42 15.30 -8.82
CA SER A 263 -4.43 16.10 -8.11
C SER A 263 -4.44 15.69 -6.62
N PRO A 264 -3.26 15.54 -5.98
CA PRO A 264 -3.17 15.15 -4.58
C PRO A 264 -3.68 16.20 -3.58
N THR A 265 -3.88 17.45 -4.01
CA THR A 265 -4.28 18.56 -3.12
C THR A 265 -5.54 19.28 -3.58
N ASP A 266 -5.71 19.45 -4.89
CA ASP A 266 -6.85 20.17 -5.48
C ASP A 266 -7.84 19.18 -6.13
N ASN A 267 -9.11 19.58 -6.26
CA ASN A 267 -10.14 18.77 -6.93
C ASN A 267 -10.07 18.88 -8.47
N ILE A 268 -8.86 18.78 -9.01
CA ILE A 268 -8.57 18.79 -10.45
C ILE A 268 -8.26 17.36 -10.87
N LEU A 269 -8.88 16.92 -11.96
CA LEU A 269 -8.67 15.63 -12.58
C LEU A 269 -7.89 15.83 -13.88
N VAL A 270 -6.78 15.12 -14.04
CA VAL A 270 -6.09 15.01 -15.33
C VAL A 270 -6.52 13.72 -16.01
N TYR A 271 -6.80 13.77 -17.30
CA TYR A 271 -6.93 12.57 -18.12
C TYR A 271 -6.17 12.74 -19.42
N TRP A 272 -5.83 11.63 -20.05
CA TRP A 272 -5.28 11.65 -21.39
C TRP A 272 -6.06 10.73 -22.33
N VAL A 273 -6.13 11.19 -23.58
CA VAL A 273 -6.82 10.54 -24.68
C VAL A 273 -5.79 10.16 -25.73
N ALA A 274 -5.85 8.91 -26.20
CA ALA A 274 -5.00 8.44 -27.27
C ALA A 274 -5.38 9.07 -28.61
N GLU A 275 -4.42 9.13 -29.52
CA GLU A 275 -4.64 9.60 -30.89
C GLU A 275 -5.63 8.68 -31.62
N ASP A 276 -6.64 9.27 -32.27
CA ASP A 276 -7.61 8.54 -33.08
C ASP A 276 -7.86 9.26 -34.40
N LYS A 277 -7.42 8.64 -35.50
CA LYS A 277 -7.54 9.12 -36.90
C LYS A 277 -7.20 10.61 -37.07
N ASP A 278 -8.19 11.48 -36.94
CA ASP A 278 -8.11 12.93 -37.19
C ASP A 278 -8.00 13.75 -35.89
N VAL A 279 -8.14 13.11 -34.72
CA VAL A 279 -8.06 13.73 -33.39
C VAL A 279 -6.69 13.44 -32.79
N PRO A 280 -5.86 14.47 -32.51
CA PRO A 280 -4.56 14.27 -31.88
C PRO A 280 -4.73 13.74 -30.44
N ALA A 281 -3.68 13.12 -29.92
CA ALA A 281 -3.64 12.78 -28.50
C ALA A 281 -3.77 14.07 -27.68
N ARG A 282 -4.51 14.04 -26.57
CA ARG A 282 -4.69 15.23 -25.73
C ARG A 282 -4.58 14.88 -24.26
N VAL A 283 -3.89 15.74 -23.52
CA VAL A 283 -3.86 15.74 -22.05
C VAL A 283 -4.72 16.91 -21.59
N CYS A 284 -5.73 16.63 -20.79
CA CYS A 284 -6.68 17.64 -20.32
C CYS A 284 -6.71 17.68 -18.79
N LEU A 285 -6.67 18.88 -18.25
CA LEU A 285 -6.93 19.21 -16.85
C LEU A 285 -8.38 19.67 -16.74
N LEU A 286 -9.17 18.93 -15.97
CA LEU A 286 -10.59 19.13 -15.74
C LEU A 286 -10.84 19.48 -14.29
N GLU A 287 -11.46 20.62 -14.02
CA GLU A 287 -11.86 21.00 -12.67
C GLU A 287 -13.21 20.36 -12.31
N ILE A 288 -13.32 19.78 -11.11
CA ILE A 288 -14.55 19.20 -10.58
C ILE A 288 -14.95 19.99 -9.31
N PRO A 289 -16.21 20.44 -9.18
CA PRO A 289 -17.41 20.02 -9.91
C PRO A 289 -17.76 20.82 -11.17
N SER A 290 -17.04 21.89 -11.51
CA SER A 290 -17.39 22.79 -12.64
C SER A 290 -17.39 22.10 -14.01
N ARG A 291 -16.65 20.99 -14.16
CA ARG A 291 -16.38 20.26 -15.41
C ARG A 291 -15.79 21.14 -16.50
N GLN A 292 -15.14 22.23 -16.11
CA GLN A 292 -14.46 23.10 -17.05
C GLN A 292 -13.06 22.56 -17.33
N GLU A 293 -12.71 22.45 -18.61
CA GLU A 293 -11.35 22.15 -19.03
C GLU A 293 -10.49 23.39 -18.75
N VAL A 294 -9.69 23.32 -17.69
CA VAL A 294 -8.80 24.42 -17.27
C VAL A 294 -7.65 24.56 -18.26
N ARG A 295 -7.12 23.44 -18.73
CA ARG A 295 -6.01 23.40 -19.69
C ARG A 295 -6.09 22.13 -20.51
N ALA A 296 -5.84 22.24 -21.81
CA ALA A 296 -5.63 21.11 -22.70
C ALA A 296 -4.31 21.29 -23.44
N ASN A 297 -3.52 20.23 -23.52
CA ASN A 297 -2.31 20.16 -24.34
C ASN A 297 -2.48 19.09 -25.41
N ASN A 298 -2.33 19.46 -26.68
CA ASN A 298 -2.46 18.56 -27.82
C ASN A 298 -1.09 18.03 -28.23
N LEU A 299 -1.02 16.71 -28.43
CA LEU A 299 0.18 15.93 -28.67
C LEU A 299 0.03 15.11 -29.94
N PHE A 300 1.13 14.94 -30.66
CA PHE A 300 1.18 14.24 -31.94
C PHE A 300 2.22 13.12 -31.89
N ASN A 301 1.95 12.02 -32.59
CA ASN A 301 2.83 10.85 -32.69
C ASN A 301 3.16 10.24 -31.32
N VAL A 302 2.11 10.01 -30.51
CA VAL A 302 2.24 9.49 -29.14
C VAL A 302 1.97 7.98 -29.12
N ALA A 303 2.90 7.21 -28.57
CA ALA A 303 2.72 5.78 -28.31
C ALA A 303 2.04 5.52 -26.96
N ASP A 304 2.52 6.19 -25.91
CA ASP A 304 2.00 6.04 -24.54
C ASP A 304 2.21 7.32 -23.73
N CYS A 305 1.38 7.53 -22.71
CA CYS A 305 1.47 8.65 -21.79
C CYS A 305 1.34 8.16 -20.35
N LYS A 306 2.28 8.58 -19.48
CA LYS A 306 2.23 8.32 -18.04
C LYS A 306 2.13 9.62 -17.27
N ILE A 307 1.17 9.67 -16.36
CA ILE A 307 0.85 10.85 -15.55
C ILE A 307 1.53 10.72 -14.19
N HIS A 308 2.35 11.68 -13.83
CA HIS A 308 3.08 11.73 -12.56
C HIS A 308 2.80 13.04 -11.82
N TRP A 309 1.94 12.97 -10.82
CA TRP A 309 1.69 14.08 -9.90
C TRP A 309 2.79 14.22 -8.85
N GLN A 310 3.14 15.46 -8.54
CA GLN A 310 3.86 15.75 -7.32
C GLN A 310 2.94 15.64 -6.10
N LYS A 311 3.47 15.14 -4.97
CA LYS A 311 2.69 14.96 -3.73
C LYS A 311 2.11 16.27 -3.16
N SER A 312 2.72 17.43 -3.37
CA SER A 312 2.14 18.75 -3.01
C SER A 312 1.12 19.28 -4.03
N GLY A 313 1.03 18.66 -5.21
CA GLY A 313 0.13 19.07 -6.30
C GLY A 313 0.54 20.35 -7.03
N ASP A 314 1.75 20.87 -6.80
CA ASP A 314 2.20 22.11 -7.46
C ASP A 314 2.63 21.87 -8.92
N TYR A 315 3.18 20.69 -9.19
CA TYR A 315 3.61 20.27 -10.52
C TYR A 315 2.97 18.95 -10.94
N LEU A 316 2.62 18.89 -12.23
CA LEU A 316 2.25 17.65 -12.92
C LEU A 316 3.28 17.39 -14.01
N CYS A 317 3.85 16.19 -14.06
CA CYS A 317 4.66 15.74 -15.18
C CYS A 317 3.89 14.70 -15.97
N VAL A 318 3.79 14.88 -17.29
CA VAL A 318 3.34 13.85 -18.21
C VAL A 318 4.54 13.36 -19.00
N LYS A 319 4.90 12.10 -18.80
CA LYS A 319 5.88 11.40 -19.63
C LYS A 319 5.17 10.95 -20.90
N VAL A 320 5.58 11.51 -22.03
CA VAL A 320 5.04 11.23 -23.36
C VAL A 320 6.09 10.44 -24.14
N ASP A 321 5.73 9.21 -24.49
CA ASP A 321 6.58 8.33 -25.31
C ASP A 321 6.21 8.61 -26.78
N ARG A 322 7.08 9.32 -27.50
CA ARG A 322 6.85 9.70 -28.90
C ARG A 322 7.58 8.77 -29.85
N TYR A 323 7.07 8.65 -31.07
CA TYR A 323 7.71 7.89 -32.14
C TYR A 323 7.93 8.75 -33.39
N SER A 324 8.94 8.39 -34.18
CA SER A 324 9.22 9.06 -35.46
C SER A 324 8.52 8.39 -36.63
N LYS A 325 8.46 7.05 -36.64
CA LYS A 325 7.82 6.26 -37.69
C LYS A 325 7.08 5.07 -37.09
N VAL A 326 5.87 4.81 -37.57
CA VAL A 326 5.12 3.59 -37.27
C VAL A 326 5.45 2.55 -38.33
N LYS A 327 5.99 1.39 -37.93
CA LYS A 327 6.06 0.21 -38.79
C LYS A 327 4.91 -0.72 -38.42
N LYS A 328 4.01 -0.96 -39.38
CA LYS A 328 2.94 -1.94 -39.25
C LYS A 328 3.42 -3.22 -39.92
N GLU A 329 3.88 -4.18 -39.14
CA GLU A 329 4.21 -5.51 -39.67
C GLU A 329 2.93 -6.35 -39.70
N LYS A 330 2.54 -6.81 -40.89
CA LYS A 330 1.49 -7.81 -41.05
C LYS A 330 2.16 -9.19 -40.96
N ASN A 331 2.16 -9.79 -39.78
CA ASN A 331 2.32 -11.22 -39.65
C ASN A 331 0.97 -11.85 -39.33
N ASP A 332 0.67 -12.96 -40.01
CA ASP A 332 -0.61 -13.65 -39.96
C ASP A 332 -1.05 -13.89 -38.50
N ALA A 333 -2.25 -13.37 -38.19
CA ALA A 333 -2.98 -13.46 -36.92
C ALA A 333 -2.65 -12.46 -35.77
N LYS A 334 -1.69 -11.54 -35.88
CA LYS A 334 -1.58 -10.41 -34.92
C LYS A 334 -1.00 -9.15 -35.58
N TYR A 335 -1.76 -8.05 -35.55
CA TYR A 335 -1.23 -6.73 -35.86
C TYR A 335 -0.22 -6.32 -34.78
N SER A 336 1.07 -6.55 -35.01
CA SER A 336 2.13 -5.97 -34.19
C SER A 336 2.54 -4.62 -34.77
N VAL A 337 2.21 -3.55 -34.04
CA VAL A 337 2.70 -2.21 -34.35
C VAL A 337 4.05 -2.05 -33.67
N SER A 338 5.11 -1.89 -34.46
CA SER A 338 6.45 -1.59 -33.95
C SER A 338 6.76 -0.12 -34.17
N PHE A 339 7.16 0.57 -33.11
CA PHE A 339 7.50 2.00 -33.14
C PHE A 339 9.00 2.14 -33.39
N CYS A 340 9.37 2.96 -34.39
CA CYS A 340 10.77 3.22 -34.75
C CYS A 340 11.16 4.66 -34.39
N GLY A 341 12.37 4.83 -33.84
CA GLY A 341 12.89 6.14 -33.44
C GLY A 341 12.09 6.74 -32.30
N MET A 342 11.99 5.99 -31.19
CA MET A 342 11.32 6.47 -29.98
C MET A 342 12.18 7.53 -29.30
N TYR A 343 11.54 8.62 -28.89
CA TYR A 343 12.13 9.65 -28.05
C TYR A 343 11.07 10.07 -27.03
N TYR A 344 11.50 10.65 -25.93
CA TYR A 344 10.64 10.83 -24.76
C TYR A 344 10.59 12.29 -24.37
N ASN A 345 9.37 12.80 -24.21
CA ASN A 345 9.16 14.17 -23.77
C ASN A 345 8.53 14.17 -22.39
N PHE A 346 9.02 15.03 -21.51
CA PHE A 346 8.40 15.32 -20.24
C PHE A 346 7.73 16.68 -20.33
N GLU A 347 6.41 16.68 -20.17
CA GLU A 347 5.60 17.90 -20.17
C GLU A 347 5.23 18.25 -18.74
N ILE A 348 5.78 19.34 -18.26
CA ILE A 348 5.67 19.78 -16.87
C ILE A 348 4.70 20.95 -16.81
N PHE A 349 3.56 20.73 -16.18
CA PHE A 349 2.50 21.69 -15.96
C PHE A 349 2.70 22.37 -14.60
N HIS A 350 2.69 23.71 -14.59
CA HIS A 350 2.83 24.51 -13.37
C HIS A 350 1.45 24.92 -12.85
N MET A 351 0.92 24.18 -11.88
CA MET A 351 -0.48 24.35 -11.43
C MET A 351 -0.72 25.66 -10.65
N ARG A 352 0.31 26.21 -10.02
CA ARG A 352 0.22 27.42 -9.19
C ARG A 352 0.43 28.73 -9.95
N GLU A 353 0.83 28.64 -11.23
CA GLU A 353 1.07 29.80 -12.07
C GLU A 353 -0.16 30.15 -12.92
N LYS A 354 -0.31 31.43 -13.28
CA LYS A 354 -1.44 31.88 -14.11
C LYS A 354 -1.38 31.20 -15.49
N LEU A 355 -2.53 30.72 -15.96
CA LEU A 355 -2.71 30.02 -17.24
C LEU A 355 -2.02 28.65 -17.34
N ILE A 356 -1.40 28.14 -16.26
CA ILE A 356 -0.75 26.82 -16.20
C ILE A 356 0.23 26.64 -17.38
N PRO A 357 1.40 27.33 -17.36
CA PRO A 357 2.41 27.13 -18.38
C PRO A 357 2.88 25.67 -18.41
N VAL A 358 3.28 25.24 -19.60
CA VAL A 358 3.72 23.86 -19.86
C VAL A 358 5.13 23.93 -20.43
N ASP A 359 6.09 23.37 -19.69
CA ASP A 359 7.47 23.24 -20.15
C ASP A 359 7.70 21.84 -20.70
N SER A 360 8.43 21.75 -21.81
CA SER A 360 8.78 20.47 -22.44
C SER A 360 10.28 20.19 -22.30
N VAL A 361 10.63 19.02 -21.77
CA VAL A 361 12.01 18.51 -21.72
C VAL A 361 12.10 17.25 -22.59
N GLU A 362 12.91 17.30 -23.65
CA GLU A 362 13.14 16.18 -24.56
C GLU A 362 14.35 15.35 -24.12
N ILE A 363 14.17 14.02 -24.04
CA ILE A 363 15.21 13.03 -23.77
C ILE A 363 15.16 11.95 -24.85
N LYS A 364 16.30 11.75 -25.54
CA LYS A 364 16.40 10.77 -26.64
C LYS A 364 16.68 9.35 -26.16
N GLU A 365 17.22 9.20 -24.96
CA GLU A 365 17.55 7.90 -24.36
C GLU A 365 16.30 7.25 -23.73
N PRO A 366 16.22 5.90 -23.70
CA PRO A 366 15.14 5.20 -23.03
C PRO A 366 15.10 5.52 -21.54
N ILE A 367 13.89 5.76 -21.03
CA ILE A 367 13.65 6.08 -19.62
C ILE A 367 13.16 4.84 -18.89
N HIS A 368 13.81 4.53 -17.78
CA HIS A 368 13.44 3.42 -16.90
C HIS A 368 12.51 3.88 -15.77
N ALA A 369 12.81 5.03 -15.16
CA ALA A 369 12.06 5.54 -14.02
C ALA A 369 12.02 7.07 -13.98
N PHE A 370 10.93 7.60 -13.41
CA PHE A 370 10.73 9.02 -13.12
C PHE A 370 10.20 9.13 -11.69
N ALA A 371 10.74 10.06 -10.90
CA ALA A 371 10.23 10.33 -9.56
C ALA A 371 10.39 11.80 -9.16
N TRP A 372 9.28 12.39 -8.68
CA TRP A 372 9.25 13.72 -8.07
C TRP A 372 9.83 13.72 -6.67
N GLU A 373 10.50 14.81 -6.30
CA GLU A 373 10.72 15.16 -4.90
C GLU A 373 9.34 15.40 -4.25
N PRO A 374 8.97 14.65 -3.18
CA PRO A 374 7.61 14.71 -2.61
C PRO A 374 7.23 16.11 -2.13
N VAL A 375 8.19 16.81 -1.52
CA VAL A 375 8.03 18.18 -1.03
C VAL A 375 9.20 19.01 -1.57
N GLY A 376 9.01 19.66 -2.72
CA GLY A 376 10.07 20.44 -3.35
C GLY A 376 9.75 20.87 -4.78
N SER A 377 10.77 21.08 -5.61
CA SER A 377 10.59 21.38 -7.04
C SER A 377 11.59 20.64 -7.92
N LYS A 378 12.23 19.61 -7.36
CA LYS A 378 13.21 18.76 -8.05
C LYS A 378 12.56 17.46 -8.50
N PHE A 379 13.06 16.88 -9.57
CA PHE A 379 12.73 15.51 -9.98
C PHE A 379 13.97 14.80 -10.51
N ALA A 380 13.92 13.47 -10.44
CA ALA A 380 14.99 12.60 -10.93
C ALA A 380 14.44 11.66 -12.00
N ILE A 381 15.29 11.39 -12.99
CA ILE A 381 15.01 10.50 -14.11
C ILE A 381 16.15 9.50 -14.22
N ILE A 382 15.80 8.22 -14.34
CA ILE A 382 16.73 7.17 -14.77
C ILE A 382 16.55 6.98 -16.28
N HIS A 383 17.60 7.21 -17.04
CA HIS A 383 17.61 7.05 -18.48
C HIS A 383 18.91 6.42 -18.96
N GLY A 384 18.91 5.84 -20.16
CA GLY A 384 20.09 5.21 -20.75
C GLY A 384 19.87 3.72 -21.04
N ASP A 385 20.83 3.12 -21.71
CA ASP A 385 20.71 1.73 -22.14
C ASP A 385 21.05 0.75 -21.01
N GLN A 386 20.75 -0.54 -21.16
CA GLN A 386 20.98 -1.53 -20.10
C GLN A 386 22.44 -1.59 -19.60
N HIS A 387 23.40 -1.25 -20.46
CA HIS A 387 24.83 -1.21 -20.13
C HIS A 387 25.31 0.14 -19.59
N SER A 388 24.54 1.21 -19.74
CA SER A 388 24.94 2.59 -19.42
C SER A 388 23.77 3.40 -18.88
N ILE A 389 23.31 3.00 -17.69
CA ILE A 389 22.23 3.71 -17.01
C ILE A 389 22.77 4.98 -16.35
N ASN A 390 22.09 6.08 -16.61
CA ASN A 390 22.39 7.41 -16.11
C ASN A 390 21.22 7.92 -15.26
N VAL A 391 21.53 8.74 -14.26
CA VAL A 391 20.54 9.41 -13.42
C VAL A 391 20.70 10.91 -13.55
N SER A 392 19.67 11.58 -14.05
CA SER A 392 19.65 13.02 -14.22
C SER A 392 18.67 13.67 -13.25
N PHE A 393 19.15 14.69 -12.56
CA PHE A 393 18.38 15.51 -11.62
C PHE A 393 18.05 16.86 -12.25
N TYR A 394 16.78 17.21 -12.26
CA TYR A 394 16.28 18.46 -12.79
C TYR A 394 15.66 19.31 -11.69
N GLY A 395 15.81 20.62 -11.81
CA GLY A 395 15.21 21.61 -10.92
C GLY A 395 14.22 22.48 -11.69
N VAL A 396 12.99 22.53 -11.19
CA VAL A 396 11.96 23.45 -11.68
C VAL A 396 12.02 24.73 -10.86
N LYS A 397 12.10 25.87 -11.55
CA LYS A 397 11.99 27.21 -10.95
C LYS A 397 10.80 27.91 -11.58
N GLN A 398 10.16 28.80 -10.80
CA GLN A 398 9.03 29.57 -11.31
C GLN A 398 9.48 30.46 -12.48
N GLY A 399 8.72 30.43 -13.58
CA GLY A 399 8.99 31.22 -14.79
C GLY A 399 10.27 30.86 -15.56
N GLN A 400 10.94 29.74 -15.27
CA GLN A 400 12.08 29.25 -16.05
C GLN A 400 11.87 27.78 -16.41
N PRO A 401 12.32 27.35 -17.61
CA PRO A 401 12.23 25.95 -17.98
C PRO A 401 13.07 25.09 -17.02
N PRO A 402 12.71 23.81 -16.82
CA PRO A 402 13.44 22.89 -15.97
C PRO A 402 14.90 22.82 -16.38
N SER A 403 15.80 23.11 -15.44
CA SER A 403 17.25 23.06 -15.68
C SER A 403 17.85 21.78 -15.14
N LEU A 404 18.77 21.19 -15.90
CA LEU A 404 19.55 20.04 -15.44
C LEU A 404 20.51 20.51 -14.34
N LEU A 405 20.35 19.95 -13.14
CA LEU A 405 21.17 20.30 -11.98
C LEU A 405 22.43 19.42 -11.92
N LYS A 406 22.25 18.10 -12.03
CA LYS A 406 23.34 17.13 -11.98
C LYS A 406 22.99 15.89 -12.79
N LYS A 407 24.00 15.32 -13.45
CA LYS A 407 23.95 14.01 -14.09
C LYS A 407 24.95 13.08 -13.43
N PHE A 408 24.50 11.89 -13.05
CA PHE A 408 25.35 10.78 -12.62
C PHE A 408 25.35 9.74 -13.73
N GLU A 409 26.54 9.37 -14.18
CA GLU A 409 26.71 8.41 -15.27
C GLU A 409 27.05 7.02 -14.75
N LYS A 410 26.67 5.98 -15.52
CA LYS A 410 27.02 4.57 -15.28
C LYS A 410 26.68 4.08 -13.86
N ARG A 411 25.42 4.24 -13.44
CA ARG A 411 24.91 3.79 -12.14
C ARG A 411 24.11 2.50 -12.29
N GLN A 412 24.25 1.58 -11.34
CA GLN A 412 23.46 0.35 -11.30
C GLN A 412 22.17 0.59 -10.51
N CYS A 413 21.18 1.25 -11.13
CA CYS A 413 19.90 1.50 -10.48
C CYS A 413 18.73 1.41 -11.47
N ASN A 414 17.57 0.97 -10.99
CA ASN A 414 16.34 0.88 -11.77
C ASN A 414 15.15 1.55 -11.09
N HIS A 415 15.23 1.80 -9.77
CA HIS A 415 14.18 2.45 -9.00
C HIS A 415 14.71 3.67 -8.24
N LEU A 416 13.86 4.68 -8.11
CA LEU A 416 14.10 5.92 -7.39
C LEU A 416 13.17 5.99 -6.17
N PHE A 417 13.74 6.08 -4.97
CA PHE A 417 12.97 6.21 -3.74
C PHE A 417 13.34 7.49 -3.02
N TRP A 418 12.49 8.52 -3.13
CA TRP A 418 12.68 9.77 -2.41
C TRP A 418 12.22 9.67 -0.96
N SER A 419 12.94 10.35 -0.08
CA SER A 419 12.48 10.57 1.29
C SER A 419 11.17 11.36 1.30
N PRO A 420 10.18 11.01 2.14
CA PRO A 420 8.92 11.73 2.27
C PRO A 420 9.08 13.22 2.60
N THR A 421 10.19 13.60 3.24
CA THR A 421 10.51 15.00 3.57
C THR A 421 11.19 15.77 2.43
N GLY A 422 11.53 15.09 1.34
CA GLY A 422 12.42 15.61 0.29
C GLY A 422 13.90 15.52 0.67
N GLN A 423 14.75 16.23 -0.06
CA GLN A 423 16.22 16.29 0.06
C GLN A 423 16.97 14.99 -0.21
N PHE A 424 16.61 13.87 0.42
CA PHE A 424 17.33 12.61 0.28
C PHE A 424 16.64 11.69 -0.71
N ILE A 425 17.44 10.96 -1.49
CA ILE A 425 16.97 9.96 -2.44
C ILE A 425 17.85 8.71 -2.35
N VAL A 426 17.20 7.55 -2.44
CA VAL A 426 17.87 6.25 -2.61
C VAL A 426 17.72 5.83 -4.07
N LEU A 427 18.86 5.66 -4.73
CA LEU A 427 18.92 4.95 -6.01
C LEU A 427 19.06 3.47 -5.69
N ALA A 428 18.07 2.67 -6.09
CA ALA A 428 18.06 1.24 -5.82
C ALA A 428 18.15 0.44 -7.13
N GLY A 429 19.05 -0.54 -7.16
CA GLY A 429 19.15 -1.57 -8.18
C GLY A 429 18.46 -2.86 -7.73
N LEU A 430 17.13 -2.89 -7.75
CA LEU A 430 16.37 -4.05 -7.26
C LEU A 430 16.35 -5.20 -8.26
N ARG A 431 16.17 -6.42 -7.76
CA ARG A 431 16.07 -7.66 -8.55
C ARG A 431 17.29 -7.93 -9.43
N SER A 432 17.28 -7.47 -10.69
CA SER A 432 18.28 -7.79 -11.71
C SER A 432 19.63 -7.09 -11.52
N MET A 433 19.70 -6.07 -10.66
CA MET A 433 20.91 -5.27 -10.42
C MET A 433 21.56 -5.56 -9.06
N HIS A 434 21.42 -6.79 -8.58
CA HIS A 434 22.07 -7.32 -7.37
C HIS A 434 21.83 -6.55 -6.06
N GLY A 435 20.90 -5.58 -6.01
CA GLY A 435 20.51 -4.90 -4.79
C GLY A 435 21.47 -3.79 -4.35
N SER A 436 22.16 -3.15 -5.28
CA SER A 436 22.92 -1.92 -5.05
C SER A 436 22.02 -0.79 -4.54
N LEU A 437 22.47 -0.06 -3.53
CA LEU A 437 21.77 1.07 -2.93
C LEU A 437 22.74 2.25 -2.82
N GLU A 438 22.42 3.37 -3.45
CA GLU A 438 23.17 4.62 -3.29
C GLU A 438 22.29 5.68 -2.62
N PHE A 439 22.80 6.27 -1.54
CA PHE A 439 22.12 7.30 -0.78
C PHE A 439 22.69 8.66 -1.18
N ILE A 440 21.84 9.53 -1.73
CA ILE A 440 22.25 10.82 -2.30
C ILE A 440 21.54 11.96 -1.58
N ASP A 441 22.30 13.00 -1.22
CA ASP A 441 21.75 14.29 -0.81
C ASP A 441 21.60 15.18 -2.06
N THR A 442 20.37 15.62 -2.34
CA THR A 442 20.05 16.43 -3.52
C THR A 442 20.25 17.95 -3.34
N ASN A 443 20.64 18.41 -2.14
CA ASN A 443 21.05 19.80 -1.96
C ASN A 443 22.46 20.05 -2.51
N GLU A 444 23.39 19.16 -2.19
CA GLU A 444 24.80 19.23 -2.65
C GLU A 444 25.09 18.28 -3.82
N PHE A 445 24.16 17.36 -4.13
CA PHE A 445 24.34 16.28 -5.11
C PHE A 445 25.57 15.42 -4.81
N VAL A 446 25.74 15.06 -3.54
CA VAL A 446 26.81 14.19 -3.07
C VAL A 446 26.23 12.83 -2.71
N VAL A 447 26.93 11.77 -3.14
CA VAL A 447 26.65 10.40 -2.68
C VAL A 447 27.15 10.30 -1.25
N MET A 448 26.23 10.25 -0.28
CA MET A 448 26.58 10.20 1.14
C MET A 448 27.16 8.84 1.50
N ASN A 449 26.55 7.77 0.98
CA ASN A 449 26.97 6.41 1.24
C ASN A 449 26.43 5.47 0.16
N ALA A 450 27.09 4.33 0.01
CA ALA A 450 26.66 3.23 -0.83
C ALA A 450 26.60 1.96 0.01
N GLY A 451 25.55 1.18 -0.20
CA GLY A 451 25.36 -0.10 0.44
C GLY A 451 24.87 -1.13 -0.57
N GLU A 452 25.04 -2.40 -0.24
CA GLU A 452 24.49 -3.49 -1.04
C GLU A 452 23.61 -4.33 -0.14
N HIS A 453 22.40 -4.63 -0.60
CA HIS A 453 21.52 -5.64 -0.01
C HIS A 453 21.19 -6.66 -1.09
N TYR A 454 21.96 -7.76 -1.09
CA TYR A 454 21.83 -8.80 -2.09
C TYR A 454 20.39 -9.28 -2.23
N THR A 455 19.90 -9.35 -3.47
CA THR A 455 18.53 -9.77 -3.83
C THR A 455 17.40 -8.94 -3.19
N ALA A 456 17.68 -7.70 -2.76
CA ALA A 456 16.67 -6.78 -2.25
C ALA A 456 15.49 -6.67 -3.23
N SER A 457 14.30 -6.91 -2.69
CA SER A 457 13.05 -6.98 -3.46
C SER A 457 12.16 -5.77 -3.27
N ASP A 458 12.25 -5.13 -2.10
CA ASP A 458 11.40 -4.04 -1.65
C ASP A 458 12.24 -3.00 -0.90
N VAL A 459 11.91 -1.73 -1.10
CA VAL A 459 12.53 -0.57 -0.43
C VAL A 459 11.41 0.36 0.00
N GLU A 460 11.42 0.77 1.26
CA GLU A 460 10.42 1.68 1.80
C GLU A 460 11.08 2.67 2.76
N TRP A 461 10.71 3.94 2.61
CA TRP A 461 11.06 4.97 3.57
C TRP A 461 10.08 4.99 4.73
N ASP A 462 10.59 5.18 5.93
CA ASP A 462 9.76 5.59 7.06
C ASP A 462 9.05 6.92 6.72
N PRO A 463 7.75 7.10 7.05
CA PRO A 463 7.01 8.35 6.92
C PRO A 463 7.75 9.61 7.40
N THR A 464 8.65 9.51 8.37
CA THR A 464 9.44 10.67 8.84
C THR A 464 10.66 11.00 7.97
N GLY A 465 11.05 10.10 7.08
CA GLY A 465 12.24 10.24 6.23
C GLY A 465 13.57 9.99 6.93
N ARG A 466 13.56 9.46 8.16
CA ARG A 466 14.79 9.19 8.94
C ARG A 466 15.40 7.82 8.64
N TYR A 467 14.57 6.84 8.36
CA TYR A 467 14.98 5.46 8.14
C TYR A 467 14.56 4.95 6.76
N VAL A 468 15.36 4.05 6.21
CA VAL A 468 15.05 3.29 5.01
C VAL A 468 15.08 1.82 5.37
N VAL A 469 14.05 1.08 4.97
CA VAL A 469 14.04 -0.38 5.08
C VAL A 469 14.20 -0.97 3.70
N THR A 470 15.08 -1.96 3.60
CA THR A 470 15.17 -2.81 2.41
C THR A 470 14.90 -4.25 2.81
N GLY A 471 14.02 -4.94 2.09
CA GLY A 471 13.55 -6.29 2.43
C GLY A 471 13.74 -7.28 1.30
N VAL A 472 13.91 -8.56 1.66
CA VAL A 472 13.95 -9.71 0.74
C VAL A 472 12.77 -10.62 1.05
N SER A 473 11.66 -10.37 0.36
CA SER A 473 10.40 -11.08 0.53
C SER A 473 10.48 -12.54 0.07
N SER A 474 10.01 -13.47 0.91
CA SER A 474 9.87 -14.90 0.64
C SER A 474 8.91 -15.21 -0.50
N TRP A 475 7.95 -14.31 -0.78
CA TRP A 475 7.07 -14.43 -1.94
C TRP A 475 7.79 -14.24 -3.27
N LYS A 476 8.92 -13.53 -3.26
CA LYS A 476 9.71 -13.23 -4.46
C LYS A 476 10.98 -14.07 -4.54
N GLN A 477 11.68 -14.23 -3.42
CA GLN A 477 12.97 -14.91 -3.32
C GLN A 477 13.02 -15.77 -2.06
N LYS A 478 13.46 -17.03 -2.17
CA LYS A 478 13.47 -17.99 -1.04
C LYS A 478 14.76 -17.99 -0.20
N VAL A 479 15.73 -17.14 -0.52
CA VAL A 479 17.09 -17.15 0.06
C VAL A 479 17.36 -15.81 0.75
N ASP A 480 18.05 -15.86 1.90
CA ASP A 480 18.37 -14.72 2.79
C ASP A 480 17.17 -13.82 3.09
N ASN A 481 16.05 -14.44 3.51
CA ASN A 481 14.84 -13.72 3.86
C ASN A 481 15.04 -12.87 5.13
N GLY A 482 14.64 -11.61 5.03
CA GLY A 482 14.79 -10.65 6.11
C GLY A 482 14.68 -9.22 5.62
N PHE A 483 14.89 -8.28 6.55
CA PHE A 483 14.93 -6.87 6.24
C PHE A 483 16.11 -6.18 6.94
N TRP A 484 16.64 -5.17 6.27
CA TRP A 484 17.75 -4.36 6.75
C TRP A 484 17.25 -2.95 6.96
N LEU A 485 17.57 -2.40 8.13
CA LEU A 485 17.23 -1.03 8.49
C LEU A 485 18.47 -0.16 8.29
N TRP A 486 18.30 0.90 7.51
CA TRP A 486 19.31 1.89 7.19
C TRP A 486 18.88 3.24 7.75
N SER A 487 19.86 4.05 8.14
CA SER A 487 19.64 5.49 8.34
C SER A 487 19.47 6.20 7.00
N PHE A 488 18.90 7.40 6.99
CA PHE A 488 18.81 8.26 5.81
C PHE A 488 20.18 8.55 5.16
N GLN A 489 21.27 8.47 5.93
CA GLN A 489 22.65 8.63 5.47
C GLN A 489 23.20 7.36 4.79
N GLY A 490 22.47 6.25 4.81
CA GLY A 490 22.93 4.96 4.28
C GLY A 490 23.79 4.13 5.23
N LYS A 491 23.94 4.52 6.50
CA LYS A 491 24.55 3.65 7.51
C LYS A 491 23.58 2.52 7.86
N LYS A 492 24.03 1.27 7.72
CA LYS A 492 23.30 0.08 8.17
C LYS A 492 23.16 0.11 9.70
N LEU A 493 21.93 0.13 10.18
CA LEU A 493 21.62 0.12 11.60
C LEU A 493 21.43 -1.30 12.10
N LYS A 494 20.62 -2.10 11.40
CA LYS A 494 20.28 -3.47 11.80
C LYS A 494 20.04 -4.36 10.59
N LYS A 495 20.36 -5.64 10.75
CA LYS A 495 19.99 -6.74 9.86
C LYS A 495 19.13 -7.71 10.68
N HIS A 496 17.87 -7.89 10.28
CA HIS A 496 16.95 -8.84 10.89
C HIS A 496 16.65 -9.94 9.87
N ASN A 497 17.23 -11.12 10.11
CA ASN A 497 16.95 -12.31 9.33
C ASN A 497 15.73 -13.01 9.92
N ILE A 498 14.73 -13.24 9.09
CA ILE A 498 13.44 -13.77 9.51
C ILE A 498 12.99 -14.80 8.49
N ASP A 499 12.84 -16.03 8.96
CA ASP A 499 12.39 -17.14 8.13
C ASP A 499 10.97 -16.89 7.63
N GLY A 500 10.79 -16.97 6.31
CA GLY A 500 9.51 -16.70 5.66
C GLY A 500 9.04 -15.25 5.83
N PHE A 501 9.95 -14.28 5.86
CA PHE A 501 9.62 -12.85 5.78
C PHE A 501 8.83 -12.54 4.50
N CYS A 502 7.58 -12.13 4.63
CA CYS A 502 6.71 -11.91 3.48
C CYS A 502 6.62 -10.42 3.10
N GLN A 503 6.29 -9.57 4.07
CA GLN A 503 6.03 -8.15 3.84
C GLN A 503 6.40 -7.34 5.08
N LEU A 504 6.98 -6.16 4.85
CA LEU A 504 7.10 -5.09 5.84
C LEU A 504 6.43 -3.86 5.27
N MET A 505 5.63 -3.16 6.09
CA MET A 505 5.10 -1.84 5.74
C MET A 505 5.11 -0.92 6.94
N TRP A 506 5.62 0.29 6.74
CA TRP A 506 5.56 1.33 7.76
C TRP A 506 4.11 1.76 7.97
N ARG A 507 3.74 2.01 9.22
CA ARG A 507 2.45 2.60 9.56
C ARG A 507 2.46 4.06 9.09
N PRO A 508 1.60 4.46 8.14
CA PRO A 508 1.57 5.83 7.65
C PRO A 508 1.31 6.83 8.78
N ARG A 509 1.86 8.04 8.62
CA ARG A 509 1.59 9.15 9.53
C ARG A 509 0.73 10.19 8.82
N PRO A 510 -0.33 10.69 9.47
CA PRO A 510 -1.10 11.79 8.93
C PRO A 510 -0.23 13.04 8.84
N PRO A 511 -0.59 14.00 7.96
CA PRO A 511 0.06 15.30 7.90
C PRO A 511 0.11 15.97 9.28
N SER A 512 1.20 16.65 9.58
CA SER A 512 1.36 17.33 10.87
C SER A 512 0.29 18.40 11.06
N LEU A 513 -0.29 18.49 12.26
CA LEU A 513 -1.22 19.56 12.65
C LEU A 513 -0.53 20.93 12.83
N LEU A 514 0.81 20.96 12.78
CA LEU A 514 1.59 22.18 12.95
C LEU A 514 1.38 23.14 11.77
N SER A 515 1.17 24.42 12.07
CA SER A 515 1.12 25.45 11.05
C SER A 515 2.47 25.65 10.37
N ALA A 516 2.47 26.12 9.12
CA ALA A 516 3.70 26.42 8.38
C ALA A 516 4.63 27.42 9.12
N LYS A 517 4.06 28.33 9.93
CA LYS A 517 4.84 29.25 10.77
C LYS A 517 5.57 28.53 11.89
N GLN A 518 4.89 27.65 12.62
CA GLN A 518 5.49 26.84 13.69
C GLN A 518 6.58 25.91 13.14
N GLN A 519 6.34 25.28 11.99
CA GLN A 519 7.36 24.43 11.35
C GLN A 519 8.62 25.23 10.99
N LYS A 520 8.46 26.45 10.46
CA LYS A 520 9.60 27.35 10.17
C LYS A 520 10.34 27.75 11.45
N GLU A 521 9.62 28.04 12.52
CA GLU A 521 10.21 28.39 13.82
C GLU A 521 10.99 27.21 14.43
N ILE A 522 10.46 26.00 14.36
CA ILE A 522 11.14 24.78 14.81
C ILE A 522 12.44 24.58 14.03
N LYS A 523 12.41 24.72 12.70
CA LYS A 523 13.62 24.64 11.85
C LYS A 523 14.65 25.71 12.23
N LYS A 524 14.22 26.94 12.54
CA LYS A 524 15.11 28.02 12.98
C LYS A 524 15.76 27.72 14.34
N ASN A 525 14.99 27.13 15.26
CA ASN A 525 15.41 26.82 16.62
C ASN A 525 16.02 25.41 16.76
N LEU A 526 16.30 24.70 15.66
CA LEU A 526 16.78 23.32 15.68
C LEU A 526 18.05 23.14 16.53
N LYS A 527 19.00 24.10 16.44
CA LYS A 527 20.25 24.09 17.23
C LYS A 527 20.02 24.06 18.74
N LYS A 528 18.88 24.56 19.23
CA LYS A 528 18.52 24.51 20.66
C LYS A 528 18.03 23.13 21.08
N TYR A 529 17.35 22.42 20.18
CA TYR A 529 16.77 21.10 20.46
C TYR A 529 17.77 19.96 20.28
N THR A 530 18.71 20.08 19.34
CA THR A 530 19.77 19.08 19.09
C THR A 530 20.45 18.57 20.36
N PRO A 531 21.03 19.41 21.25
CA PRO A 531 21.72 18.91 22.44
C PRO A 531 20.78 18.20 23.44
N GLN A 532 19.49 18.57 23.47
CA GLN A 532 18.51 17.91 24.33
C GLN A 532 18.20 16.49 23.83
N PHE A 533 18.05 16.31 22.51
CA PHE A 533 17.84 15.00 21.90
C PHE A 533 19.08 14.13 21.98
N GLU A 534 20.27 14.67 21.69
CA GLU A 534 21.54 13.93 21.82
C GLU A 534 21.78 13.45 23.26
N SER A 535 21.48 14.30 24.26
CA SER A 535 21.57 13.90 25.67
C SER A 535 20.61 12.76 26.02
N LYS A 536 19.35 12.83 25.57
CA LYS A 536 18.35 11.77 25.75
C LYS A 536 18.79 10.46 25.09
N ASP A 537 19.27 10.53 23.85
CA ASP A 537 19.69 9.34 23.09
C ASP A 537 20.94 8.69 23.71
N ARG A 538 21.90 9.51 24.18
CA ARG A 538 23.07 9.00 24.92
C ARG A 538 22.64 8.30 26.21
N MET A 539 21.73 8.90 26.98
CA MET A 539 21.21 8.28 28.21
C MET A 539 20.50 6.94 27.94
N ARG A 540 19.73 6.84 26.85
CA ARG A 540 19.10 5.57 26.42
C ARG A 540 20.13 4.51 26.06
N SER A 541 21.13 4.87 25.26
CA SER A 541 22.21 3.97 24.87
C SER A 541 22.95 3.43 26.10
N THR A 542 23.32 4.31 27.04
CA THR A 542 24.00 3.90 28.28
C THR A 542 23.11 2.99 29.14
N ARG A 543 21.81 3.28 29.28
CA ARG A 543 20.88 2.42 30.02
C ARG A 543 20.75 1.04 29.38
N ALA A 544 20.61 1.00 28.05
CA ALA A 544 20.55 -0.23 27.28
C ALA A 544 21.80 -1.09 27.45
N SER A 545 22.98 -0.48 27.35
CA SER A 545 24.25 -1.16 27.57
C SER A 545 24.33 -1.72 28.99
N LYS A 546 23.88 -0.97 30.01
CA LYS A 546 23.88 -1.44 31.40
C LYS A 546 22.98 -2.65 31.61
N GLU A 547 21.74 -2.62 31.12
CA GLU A 547 20.81 -3.74 31.23
C GLU A 547 21.32 -4.99 30.49
N LEU A 548 21.93 -4.81 29.30
CA LEU A 548 22.54 -5.91 28.55
C LEU A 548 23.75 -6.51 29.29
N ILE A 549 24.62 -5.66 29.85
CA ILE A 549 25.77 -6.07 30.63
C ILE A 549 25.31 -6.84 31.87
N GLU A 550 24.28 -6.36 32.57
CA GLU A 550 23.72 -7.03 33.75
C GLU A 550 23.17 -8.42 33.44
N LYS A 551 22.40 -8.56 32.34
CA LYS A 551 21.94 -9.88 31.85
C LYS A 551 23.10 -10.81 31.51
N ARG A 552 24.14 -10.31 30.83
CA ARG A 552 25.34 -11.09 30.49
C ARG A 552 26.10 -11.52 31.74
N CYS A 553 26.25 -10.62 32.72
CA CYS A 553 26.87 -10.95 34.00
C CYS A 553 26.06 -12.00 34.78
N GLN A 554 24.73 -11.93 34.77
CA GLN A 554 23.87 -12.96 35.38
C GLN A 554 24.05 -14.32 34.70
N LEU A 555 24.00 -14.37 33.36
CA LEU A 555 24.21 -15.61 32.60
C LEU A 555 25.60 -16.19 32.87
N MET A 556 26.63 -15.35 32.87
CA MET A 556 28.00 -15.77 33.17
C MET A 556 28.13 -16.35 34.58
N LYS A 557 27.49 -15.72 35.58
CA LYS A 557 27.42 -16.27 36.95
C LYS A 557 26.72 -17.62 36.98
N THR A 558 25.55 -17.76 36.35
CA THR A 558 24.83 -19.05 36.31
C THR A 558 25.63 -20.15 35.62
N PHE A 559 26.37 -19.80 34.57
CA PHE A 559 27.26 -20.75 33.87
C PHE A 559 28.45 -21.15 34.75
N GLU A 560 29.04 -20.20 35.46
CA GLU A 560 30.17 -20.44 36.34
C GLU A 560 29.77 -21.28 37.57
N GLU A 561 28.61 -21.02 38.15
CA GLU A 561 28.01 -21.86 39.20
C GLU A 561 27.74 -23.29 38.69
N TYR A 562 27.15 -23.44 37.50
CA TYR A 562 26.94 -24.74 36.87
C TYR A 562 28.27 -25.48 36.63
N ARG A 563 29.27 -24.77 36.09
CA ARG A 563 30.60 -25.32 35.83
C ARG A 563 31.28 -25.76 37.12
N GLN A 564 31.24 -24.95 38.17
CA GLN A 564 31.81 -25.29 39.47
C GLN A 564 31.13 -26.50 40.09
N LYS A 565 29.79 -26.59 40.03
CA LYS A 565 29.04 -27.75 40.51
C LYS A 565 29.43 -29.02 39.78
N ASN A 566 29.58 -28.97 38.46
CA ASN A 566 29.99 -30.11 37.67
C ASN A 566 31.46 -30.50 37.92
N ILE A 567 32.36 -29.54 38.10
CA ILE A 567 33.76 -29.81 38.48
C ILE A 567 33.81 -30.46 39.87
N GLN A 568 33.01 -29.99 40.83
CA GLN A 568 32.92 -30.60 42.15
C GLN A 568 32.42 -32.05 42.07
N ALA A 569 31.31 -32.29 41.36
CA ALA A 569 30.80 -33.65 41.15
C ALA A 569 31.81 -34.54 40.40
N TRP A 570 32.55 -33.97 39.43
CA TRP A 570 33.61 -34.66 38.71
C TRP A 570 34.77 -35.05 39.63
N ASN A 571 35.15 -34.17 40.56
CA ASN A 571 36.22 -34.40 41.53
C ASN A 571 35.79 -35.40 42.62
N GLU A 572 34.55 -35.32 43.11
CA GLU A 572 33.97 -36.29 44.04
C GLU A 572 33.92 -37.70 43.42
N ALA A 573 33.61 -37.78 42.12
CA ALA A 573 33.62 -39.04 41.38
C ALA A 573 35.03 -39.56 41.07
N LYS A 574 36.11 -38.79 41.28
CA LYS A 574 37.48 -39.18 40.94
C LYS A 574 37.90 -40.48 41.66
N THR A 575 37.56 -40.63 42.93
CA THR A 575 37.89 -41.83 43.71
C THR A 575 37.23 -43.08 43.11
N ARG A 576 35.95 -42.98 42.73
CA ARG A 576 35.22 -44.07 42.07
C ARG A 576 35.73 -44.36 40.66
N ARG A 577 36.15 -43.33 39.91
CA ARG A 577 36.77 -43.50 38.58
C ARG A 577 38.11 -44.22 38.66
N LEU A 578 38.94 -43.90 39.66
CA LEU A 578 40.22 -44.57 39.92
C LEU A 578 40.02 -46.05 40.26
N GLU A 579 39.04 -46.37 41.12
CA GLU A 579 38.69 -47.76 41.47
C GLU A 579 38.24 -48.57 40.24
N LEU A 580 37.41 -47.98 39.38
CA LEU A 580 36.92 -48.63 38.15
C LEU A 580 37.99 -48.77 37.07
N ARG A 581 39.12 -48.05 37.17
CA ARG A 581 40.23 -48.04 36.20
C ARG A 581 41.51 -48.67 36.76
N ASN A 582 41.39 -49.58 37.74
CA ASN A 582 42.53 -50.29 38.35
C ASN A 582 43.63 -49.35 38.89
N ASN A 583 43.25 -48.23 39.51
CA ASN A 583 44.15 -47.22 40.10
C ASN A 583 45.10 -46.53 39.11
N VAL A 584 44.79 -46.53 37.81
CA VAL A 584 45.51 -45.72 36.82
C VAL A 584 44.81 -44.37 36.68
N ASP A 585 45.46 -43.30 37.14
CA ASP A 585 44.95 -41.93 36.97
C ASP A 585 45.14 -41.52 35.50
N THR A 586 44.03 -41.45 34.78
CA THR A 586 43.96 -41.07 33.35
C THR A 586 43.39 -39.66 33.17
N ASP A 587 43.11 -38.95 34.27
CA ASP A 587 42.52 -37.61 34.24
C ASP A 587 43.60 -36.50 34.16
N GLU A 588 44.88 -36.83 34.38
CA GLU A 588 46.02 -35.95 34.10
C GLU A 588 46.58 -36.24 32.71
N LEU A 589 46.74 -35.20 31.89
CA LEU A 589 47.28 -35.25 30.51
C LEU A 589 48.68 -35.88 30.41
N GLU A 590 49.40 -36.03 31.53
CA GLU A 590 50.73 -36.64 31.58
C GLU A 590 50.70 -38.18 31.66
N SER A 591 49.51 -38.80 31.78
CA SER A 591 49.39 -40.25 32.01
C SER A 591 49.43 -41.13 30.76
N ASP A 592 49.33 -40.56 29.56
CA ASP A 592 49.25 -41.32 28.30
C ASP A 592 50.40 -40.96 27.34
N THR A 593 51.62 -41.37 27.69
CA THR A 593 52.84 -41.13 26.89
C THR A 593 52.90 -41.89 25.55
N LYS A 594 51.85 -42.64 25.17
CA LYS A 594 51.83 -43.46 23.94
C LYS A 594 50.89 -42.98 22.82
N ASN A 595 49.95 -42.07 23.11
CA ASN A 595 48.93 -41.61 22.14
C ASN A 595 48.80 -40.09 22.15
N VAL A 596 49.92 -39.36 22.08
CA VAL A 596 49.90 -37.91 21.88
C VAL A 596 50.14 -37.64 20.40
N GLU A 597 49.09 -37.31 19.66
CA GLU A 597 49.21 -36.59 18.38
C GLU A 597 49.10 -35.09 18.70
N GLU A 598 50.22 -34.38 18.55
CA GLU A 598 50.22 -32.91 18.60
C GLU A 598 49.52 -32.37 17.35
N GLU A 599 48.25 -32.00 17.45
CA GLU A 599 47.61 -31.12 16.46
C GLU A 599 47.94 -29.66 16.79
N GLU A 600 48.93 -29.11 16.09
CA GLU A 600 49.13 -27.66 16.02
C GLU A 600 47.99 -27.02 15.21
N ILE A 601 47.04 -26.41 15.90
CA ILE A 601 45.97 -25.63 15.27
C ILE A 601 46.42 -24.16 15.26
N GLU A 602 46.98 -23.72 14.14
CA GLU A 602 47.31 -22.29 13.92
C GLU A 602 46.02 -21.48 13.67
N PHE A 603 45.70 -20.58 14.59
CA PHE A 603 44.65 -19.57 14.40
C PHE A 603 45.26 -18.26 13.92
N LEU A 604 44.81 -17.77 12.76
CA LEU A 604 45.23 -16.48 12.22
C LEU A 604 44.62 -15.34 13.05
N VAL A 605 45.40 -14.74 13.96
CA VAL A 605 44.91 -13.73 14.91
C VAL A 605 44.76 -12.33 14.28
N LYS A 606 45.61 -11.98 13.31
CA LYS A 606 45.57 -10.66 12.64
C LYS A 606 46.45 -10.64 11.38
N GLU A 607 45.96 -10.03 10.31
CA GLU A 607 46.72 -9.73 9.09
C GLU A 607 46.95 -8.20 9.01
N GLU A 608 48.21 -7.76 8.92
CA GLU A 608 48.58 -6.34 8.71
C GLU A 608 49.32 -6.21 7.38
N HIS A 609 48.74 -5.46 6.44
CA HIS A 609 49.40 -5.08 5.19
C HIS A 609 50.14 -3.76 5.35
N THR A 610 51.47 -3.81 5.42
CA THR A 610 52.33 -2.64 5.19
C THR A 610 52.75 -2.61 3.73
N VAL A 611 52.28 -1.60 3.00
CA VAL A 611 52.77 -1.29 1.65
C VAL A 611 54.14 -0.64 1.81
N ILE A 612 55.18 -1.30 1.30
CA ILE A 612 56.51 -0.72 1.18
C ILE A 612 56.53 -0.02 -0.19
N GLU A 613 56.61 1.31 -0.18
CA GLU A 613 56.88 2.09 -1.40
C GLU A 613 58.35 1.85 -1.81
N GLU A 614 58.58 1.38 -3.03
CA GLU A 614 59.86 1.52 -3.74
C GLU A 614 59.83 2.76 -4.65
#